data_AF-A0A166CYP8-F1
#
_entry.id   AF-A0A166CYP8-F1
#
_cell.length_a   1.000
_cell.length_b   1.000
_cell.length_c   1.000
_cell.angle_alpha   90.00
_cell.angle_beta   90.00
_cell.angle_gamma   90.00
#
_symmetry.space_group_name_H-M   'P 1'
#
loop_
_entity.id
_entity.type
_entity.pdbx_description
1 polymer ?
#
loop_
_entity_poly.entity_id
_entity_poly.type
_entity_poly.pdbx_seq_one_letter_code
_entity_poly.pdbx_strand_id
1 'polypeptide(L)' 'MKYTCGESPGHGEYRCLTNNCPEIISLDDTSDKLPPCRLCNKCNWERV' A
#
# COMPACT_ATOMS: atom_id res chain seq x y z
N MET A 1 -8.61 1.98 -7.05
CA MET A 1 -8.31 3.32 -6.47
C MET A 1 -6.85 3.27 -6.06
N LYS A 2 -6.05 4.27 -6.44
CA LYS A 2 -4.61 4.26 -6.17
C LYS A 2 -4.32 5.07 -4.92
N TYR A 3 -3.46 4.54 -4.07
CA TYR A 3 -3.04 5.15 -2.80
C TYR A 3 -1.53 5.29 -2.78
N THR A 4 -1.06 6.32 -2.09
CA THR A 4 0.36 6.65 -1.96
C THR A 4 0.84 6.49 -0.51
N CYS A 5 2.16 6.53 -0.31
CA CYS A 5 2.72 6.38 1.03
C CYS A 5 2.31 7.55 1.92
N GLY A 6 2.08 7.27 3.20
CA GLY A 6 1.66 8.28 4.16
C GLY A 6 0.14 8.56 4.15
N GLU A 7 -0.59 8.04 3.17
CA GLU A 7 -2.06 8.02 3.21
C GLU A 7 -2.54 6.89 4.13
N SER A 8 -3.65 7.15 4.79
CA SER A 8 -4.35 6.23 5.67
C SER A 8 -5.72 5.92 5.07
N PRO A 9 -5.79 5.04 4.05
CA PRO A 9 -7.04 4.66 3.38
C PRO A 9 -7.98 3.80 4.23
N GLY A 10 -7.52 3.37 5.42
CA GLY A 10 -8.29 2.54 6.34
C GLY A 10 -7.86 1.08 6.32
N HIS A 11 -8.55 0.27 7.12
CA HIS A 11 -8.29 -1.17 7.21
C HIS A 11 -8.53 -1.86 5.86
N GLY A 12 -7.62 -2.73 5.45
CA GLY A 12 -7.74 -3.51 4.23
C GLY A 12 -6.41 -4.04 3.71
N GLU A 13 -6.46 -4.81 2.63
CA GLU A 13 -5.27 -5.31 1.95
C GLU A 13 -4.91 -4.41 0.79
N TYR A 14 -3.64 -4.06 0.68
CA TYR A 14 -3.11 -3.15 -0.33
C TYR A 14 -1.98 -3.82 -1.07
N ARG A 15 -2.12 -3.92 -2.38
CA ARG A 15 -1.13 -4.49 -3.28
C ARG A 15 -0.34 -3.39 -3.97
N CYS A 16 0.97 -3.59 -4.06
CA CYS A 16 1.82 -2.69 -4.82
C CYS A 16 1.61 -2.89 -6.33
N LEU A 17 1.34 -1.81 -7.06
CA LEU A 17 1.15 -1.84 -8.51
C LEU A 17 2.42 -1.48 -9.30
N THR A 18 3.51 -1.16 -8.64
CA THR A 18 4.76 -0.79 -9.34
C THR A 18 5.42 -2.03 -9.91
N ASN A 19 5.67 -2.03 -11.23
CA ASN A 19 6.49 -3.03 -11.92
C ASN A 19 6.07 -4.48 -11.61
N ASN A 20 4.77 -4.73 -11.48
CA ASN A 20 4.21 -6.02 -11.05
C ASN A 20 4.77 -6.54 -9.71
N CYS A 21 5.08 -5.65 -8.76
CA CYS A 21 5.50 -6.06 -7.42
C CYS A 21 4.44 -6.97 -6.77
N PRO A 22 4.83 -8.16 -6.27
CA PRO A 22 3.92 -9.04 -5.55
C PRO A 22 3.76 -8.64 -4.08
N GLU A 23 4.21 -7.44 -3.68
CA GLU A 23 4.09 -6.99 -2.30
C GLU A 23 2.65 -6.63 -1.97
N ILE A 24 2.16 -7.20 -0.89
CA ILE A 24 0.84 -6.93 -0.33
C ILE A 24 1.04 -6.62 1.14
N ILE A 25 0.44 -5.52 1.59
CA ILE A 25 0.42 -5.12 3.00
C ILE A 25 -1.04 -5.10 3.47
N SER A 26 -1.26 -5.60 4.66
CA SER A 26 -2.53 -5.47 5.36
C SER A 26 -2.41 -4.29 6.31
N LEU A 27 -3.33 -3.33 6.20
CA LEU A 27 -3.52 -2.31 7.21
C LEU A 27 -4.61 -2.82 8.15
N ASP A 28 -4.25 -3.04 9.40
CA ASP A 28 -5.19 -3.45 10.45
C ASP A 28 -5.79 -2.25 11.23
N ASP A 29 -5.13 -1.08 11.18
CA ASP A 29 -5.63 0.13 11.80
C ASP A 29 -6.01 1.20 10.77
N THR A 30 -7.02 2.00 11.10
CA THR A 30 -7.45 3.11 10.24
C THR A 30 -6.51 4.32 10.24
N SER A 31 -5.63 4.40 11.23
CA SER A 31 -4.54 5.39 11.31
C SER A 31 -3.25 4.88 10.69
N ASP A 32 -3.19 3.62 10.27
CA ASP A 32 -1.97 3.07 9.69
C ASP A 32 -1.70 3.74 8.34
N LYS A 33 -0.44 4.13 8.17
CA LYS A 33 0.00 4.88 7.01
C LYS A 33 0.69 3.92 6.07
N LEU A 34 0.28 3.93 4.81
CA LEU A 34 0.92 3.13 3.78
C LEU A 34 2.44 3.40 3.77
N PRO A 35 3.28 2.40 4.08
CA PRO A 35 4.71 2.53 3.94
C PRO A 35 5.13 2.52 2.46
N PRO A 36 6.35 3.00 2.14
CA PRO A 36 6.95 2.73 0.84
C PRO A 36 7.15 1.23 0.63
N CYS A 37 6.89 0.79 -0.60
CA CYS A 37 7.07 -0.61 -0.97
C CYS A 37 8.52 -1.03 -0.72
N ARG A 38 8.75 -2.12 0.02
CA ARG A 38 10.12 -2.53 0.39
C ARG A 38 10.89 -3.07 -0.81
N LEU A 39 10.20 -3.61 -1.81
CA LEU A 39 10.80 -4.18 -3.01
C LEU A 39 11.23 -3.12 -4.03
N CYS A 40 10.34 -2.17 -4.34
CA CYS A 40 10.57 -1.19 -5.41
C CYS A 40 10.75 0.24 -4.91
N ASN A 41 10.60 0.50 -3.60
CA ASN A 41 10.66 1.83 -2.99
C ASN A 41 9.71 2.84 -3.66
N LYS A 42 8.58 2.36 -4.21
CA LYS A 42 7.53 3.19 -4.78
C LYS A 42 6.30 3.22 -3.89
N CYS A 43 5.55 4.29 -4.08
CA CYS A 43 4.35 4.63 -3.34
C CYS A 43 3.13 4.44 -4.23
N ASN A 44 2.88 3.23 -4.69
CA ASN A 44 1.79 2.94 -5.60
C ASN A 44 1.07 1.69 -5.12
N TRP A 45 0.04 1.92 -4.31
CA TRP A 45 -0.77 0.89 -3.66
C TRP A 45 -2.18 0.88 -4.25
N GLU A 46 -2.79 -0.30 -4.32
CA GLU A 46 -4.18 -0.49 -4.70
C GLU A 46 -4.84 -1.45 -3.72
N ARG A 47 -6.03 -1.08 -3.24
CA ARG A 47 -6.80 -1.95 -2.36
C ARG A 47 -7.33 -3.14 -3.14
N VAL A 48 -7.13 -4.33 -2.58
CA VAL A 48 -7.60 -5.62 -3.11
C VAL A 48 -8.94 -5.99 -2.50
#